data_AF-A0A914Q864-F1
#
_entry.id   AF-A0A914Q864-F1
#
_cell.length_a   1.000
_cell.length_b   1.000
_cell.length_c   1.000
_cell.angle_alpha   90.00
_cell.angle_beta   90.00
_cell.angle_gamma   90.00
#
_symmetry.space_group_name_H-M   'P 1'
#
loop_
_entity.id
_entity.type
_entity.pdbx_description
1 polymer ?
#
loop_
_entity_poly.entity_id
_entity_poly.type
_entity_poly.pdbx_seq_one_letter_code
_entity_poly.pdbx_strand_id
1 'polypeptide(L)'
;MDNFFRGGTLGIVFTEGELWQHQRRFALSVLRNFGMGRNLMEQKILDEIVAFTETLSKDANEPSCDLPWRFEVCVGSIINAMLFGYRFEGDRKFDTKK
;
A
#
# COMPACT_ATOMS: atom_id res chain seq x y z
N MET A 1 6.11 -25.77 4.36
CA MET A 1 5.27 -24.57 4.17
C MET A 1 5.05 -24.43 2.68
N ASP A 2 4.31 -25.37 2.12
CA ASP A 2 4.37 -25.67 0.69
C ASP A 2 2.97 -25.48 0.11
N ASN A 3 2.88 -24.72 -0.98
CA ASN A 3 1.70 -24.51 -1.83
C ASN A 3 0.66 -23.45 -1.42
N PHE A 4 1.05 -22.27 -0.90
CA PHE A 4 0.06 -21.20 -0.71
C PHE A 4 -0.28 -20.40 -2.00
N PHE A 5 0.59 -20.36 -3.01
CA PHE A 5 0.31 -19.70 -4.30
C PHE A 5 0.17 -20.74 -5.41
N ARG A 6 -1.02 -20.78 -6.03
CA ARG A 6 -1.48 -21.74 -7.05
C ARG A 6 -0.71 -21.68 -8.39
N GLY A 7 0.62 -21.87 -8.40
CA GLY A 7 1.39 -21.90 -9.65
C GLY A 7 2.91 -21.92 -9.56
N GLY A 8 3.49 -22.08 -8.37
CA GLY A 8 4.94 -22.06 -8.15
C GLY A 8 5.43 -20.78 -7.47
N THR A 9 6.74 -20.71 -7.25
CA THR A 9 7.40 -19.59 -6.57
C THR A 9 7.45 -18.38 -7.50
N LEU A 10 6.52 -17.43 -7.33
CA LEU A 10 6.35 -16.24 -8.18
C LEU A 10 6.50 -14.95 -7.36
N GLY A 11 6.80 -13.85 -8.05
CA GLY A 11 6.96 -12.54 -7.44
C GLY A 11 8.29 -12.35 -6.73
N ILE A 12 8.62 -11.08 -6.46
CA ILE A 12 9.93 -10.66 -5.96
C ILE A 12 10.26 -11.18 -4.55
N VAL A 13 9.24 -11.53 -3.75
CA VAL A 13 9.42 -11.95 -2.35
C VAL A 13 9.82 -13.41 -2.24
N PHE A 14 9.25 -14.25 -3.10
CA PHE A 14 9.40 -15.70 -2.98
C PHE A 14 10.32 -16.29 -4.05
N THR A 15 10.53 -15.62 -5.19
CA THR A 15 11.43 -16.13 -6.25
C THR A 15 12.90 -16.11 -5.84
N GLU A 16 13.69 -16.98 -6.45
CA GLU A 16 15.15 -17.03 -6.29
C GLU A 16 15.88 -17.01 -7.65
N GLY A 17 17.21 -16.92 -7.62
CA GLY A 17 18.06 -16.99 -8.81
C GLY A 17 17.85 -15.83 -9.80
N GLU A 18 18.02 -16.10 -11.09
CA GLU A 18 17.93 -15.07 -12.14
C GLU A 18 16.54 -14.44 -12.25
N LEU A 19 15.48 -15.22 -11.98
CA LEU A 19 14.10 -14.75 -12.02
C LEU A 19 13.86 -13.65 -10.97
N TRP A 20 14.33 -13.87 -9.74
CA TRP A 20 14.29 -12.87 -8.68
C TRP A 20 15.04 -11.60 -9.07
N GLN A 21 16.25 -11.75 -9.62
CA GLN A 21 17.04 -10.60 -10.04
C GLN A 21 16.34 -9.77 -11.12
N HIS A 22 15.71 -10.43 -12.09
CA HIS A 22 14.99 -9.76 -13.16
C HIS A 22 13.75 -9.01 -12.62
N GLN A 23 12.94 -9.67 -11.79
CA GLN A 23 11.76 -9.08 -11.17
C GLN A 23 12.13 -7.90 -10.25
N ARG A 24 13.22 -8.03 -9.48
CA ARG A 24 13.72 -6.95 -8.63
C ARG A 24 14.16 -5.73 -9.42
N ARG A 25 14.93 -5.92 -10.50
CA ARG A 25 15.35 -4.82 -11.38
C ARG A 25 14.15 -4.13 -12.01
N PHE A 26 13.19 -4.90 -12.52
CA PHE A 26 11.96 -4.38 -13.09
C PHE A 26 11.16 -3.55 -12.08
N ALA A 27 10.85 -4.11 -10.90
CA ALA A 27 10.08 -3.43 -9.87
C ALA A 27 10.74 -2.11 -9.40
N LEU A 28 12.06 -2.12 -9.16
CA LEU A 28 12.79 -0.91 -8.76
C LEU A 28 12.77 0.17 -9.85
N SER A 29 12.88 -0.23 -11.13
CA SER A 29 12.80 0.71 -12.25
C SER A 29 11.41 1.33 -12.34
N VAL A 30 10.36 0.52 -12.20
CA VAL A 30 8.97 0.97 -12.23
C VAL A 30 8.67 1.93 -11.07
N LEU A 31 9.06 1.57 -9.84
CA LEU A 31 8.87 2.43 -8.67
C LEU A 31 9.57 3.78 -8.82
N ARG A 32 10.81 3.80 -9.35
CA ARG A 32 11.55 5.05 -9.62
C ARG A 32 10.84 5.91 -10.67
N ASN A 33 10.25 5.29 -11.70
CA ASN A 33 9.48 5.99 -12.72
C ASN A 33 8.18 6.59 -12.15
N PHE A 34 7.55 5.90 -11.19
CA PHE A 34 6.41 6.43 -10.43
C PHE A 34 6.79 7.46 -9.36
N GLY A 35 8.06 7.86 -9.28
CA GLY A 35 8.51 8.93 -8.39
C GLY A 35 9.05 8.48 -7.04
N MET A 36 9.28 7.18 -6.83
CA MET A 36 9.99 6.70 -5.64
C MET A 36 11.38 7.34 -5.56
N GLY A 37 11.67 7.94 -4.40
CA GLY A 37 12.92 8.67 -4.16
C GLY A 37 12.99 10.04 -4.86
N ARG A 38 11.85 10.58 -5.31
CA ARG A 38 11.71 11.94 -5.86
C ARG A 38 10.60 12.69 -5.10
N ASN A 39 10.52 14.00 -5.32
CA ASN A 39 9.52 14.88 -4.71
C ASN A 39 8.07 14.43 -4.99
N LEU A 40 7.81 13.70 -6.08
CA LEU A 40 6.47 13.20 -6.40
C LEU A 40 5.95 12.21 -5.34
N MET A 41 6.80 11.31 -4.84
CA MET A 41 6.41 10.39 -3.76
C MET A 41 6.14 11.14 -2.46
N GLU A 42 6.97 12.13 -2.13
CA GLU A 42 6.76 12.98 -0.97
C GLU A 42 5.42 13.70 -1.04
N GLN A 43 5.08 14.30 -2.18
CA GLN A 43 3.77 14.93 -2.39
C GLN A 43 2.62 13.96 -2.15
N LYS A 44 2.69 12.74 -2.69
CA LYS A 44 1.65 11.72 -2.47
C LYS A 44 1.51 11.32 -1.00
N ILE A 45 2.61 11.25 -0.27
CA ILE A 45 2.60 10.96 1.17
C ILE A 45 1.98 12.13 1.94
N LEU A 46 2.35 13.37 1.63
CA LEU A 46 1.80 14.56 2.29
C LEU A 46 0.29 14.71 2.03
N ASP A 47 -0.14 14.50 0.78
CA ASP A 47 -1.55 14.52 0.40
C ASP A 47 -2.36 13.50 1.23
N GLU A 48 -1.82 12.28 1.41
CA GLU A 48 -2.50 11.26 2.22
C GLU A 48 -2.45 11.58 3.71
N ILE A 49 -1.36 12.17 4.24
CA ILE A 49 -1.28 12.60 5.64
C ILE A 49 -2.34 13.66 5.97
N VAL A 50 -2.61 14.59 5.05
CA VAL A 50 -3.69 15.57 5.23
C VAL A 50 -5.04 14.85 5.37
N ALA A 51 -5.34 13.92 4.47
CA ALA A 51 -6.58 13.15 4.54
C ALA A 51 -6.67 12.23 5.79
N PHE A 52 -5.53 11.68 6.21
CA PHE A 52 -5.42 10.84 7.39
C PHE A 52 -5.68 11.64 8.67
N THR A 53 -5.10 12.84 8.80
CA THR A 53 -5.33 13.71 9.96
C THR A 53 -6.77 14.21 10.05
N GLU A 54 -7.42 14.48 8.91
CA GLU A 54 -8.86 14.78 8.86
C GLU A 54 -9.70 13.59 9.34
N THR A 55 -9.33 12.36 8.97
CA THR A 55 -10.01 11.14 9.40
C THR A 55 -9.85 10.93 10.90
N LEU A 56 -8.62 11.05 11.42
CA LEU A 56 -8.36 10.96 12.86
C LEU A 56 -9.09 12.03 13.67
N SER A 57 -9.23 13.25 13.13
CA SER A 57 -9.97 14.33 13.80
C SER A 57 -11.47 14.03 13.90
N LYS A 58 -12.04 13.32 12.92
CA LYS A 58 -13.44 12.85 12.97
C LYS A 58 -13.59 11.73 14.00
N ASP A 59 -12.66 10.79 14.00
CA ASP A 59 -12.65 9.65 14.93
C ASP A 59 -12.32 10.03 16.38
N ALA A 60 -11.71 11.20 16.62
CA ALA A 60 -11.39 11.68 17.97
C ALA A 60 -12.62 11.83 18.88
N ASN A 61 -13.81 11.96 18.28
CA ASN A 61 -15.08 11.99 19.00
C ASN A 61 -15.68 10.59 19.24
N GLU A 62 -15.04 9.53 18.73
CA GLU A 62 -15.52 8.16 18.79
C GLU A 62 -14.77 7.37 19.88
N PRO A 63 -15.47 6.60 20.75
CA PRO A 63 -14.86 5.93 21.89
C PRO A 63 -13.90 4.79 21.52
N SER A 64 -13.85 4.37 20.25
CA SER A 64 -13.02 3.27 19.78
C SER A 64 -12.33 3.61 18.46
N CYS A 65 -11.37 4.55 18.50
CA CYS A 65 -10.48 4.80 17.36
C CYS A 65 -9.49 3.64 17.22
N ASP A 66 -9.62 2.84 16.16
CA ASP A 66 -8.67 1.77 15.80
C ASP A 66 -7.49 2.34 14.99
N LEU A 67 -6.51 2.89 15.71
CA LEU A 67 -5.32 3.49 15.12
C LEU A 67 -4.57 2.53 14.17
N PRO A 68 -4.28 1.26 14.53
CA PRO A 68 -3.66 0.30 13.62
C PRO A 68 -4.35 0.20 12.25
N TRP A 69 -5.68 0.04 12.24
CA TRP A 69 -6.45 -0.03 11.00
C TRP A 69 -6.32 1.25 10.17
N ARG A 70 -6.38 2.42 10.82
CA ARG A 70 -6.22 3.71 10.12
C ARG A 70 -4.86 3.83 9.43
N PHE A 71 -3.79 3.36 10.07
CA PHE A 71 -2.46 3.33 9.46
C PHE A 71 -2.39 2.36 8.27
N GLU A 72 -3.00 1.18 8.36
CA GLU A 72 -3.04 0.22 7.26
C GLU A 72 -3.75 0.80 6.03
N VAL A 73 -4.89 1.48 6.24
CA VAL A 73 -5.63 2.16 5.16
C VAL A 73 -4.78 3.28 4.53
N CYS A 74 -4.11 4.10 5.36
CA CYS A 74 -3.24 5.18 4.89
C CYS A 74 -2.08 4.65 4.02
N VAL A 75 -1.36 3.63 4.49
CA VAL A 75 -0.26 3.00 3.74
C VAL A 75 -0.79 2.37 2.44
N GLY A 76 -1.93 1.67 2.50
CA GLY A 76 -2.58 1.08 1.33
C GLY A 76 -3.00 2.11 0.29
N SER A 77 -3.54 3.26 0.73
CA SER A 77 -3.90 4.37 -0.16
C SER A 77 -2.67 4.97 -0.85
N ILE A 78 -1.55 5.15 -0.15
CA ILE A 78 -0.30 5.66 -0.76
C ILE A 78 0.17 4.69 -1.84
N ILE A 79 0.19 3.39 -1.57
CA ILE A 79 0.58 2.36 -2.53
C ILE A 79 -0.35 2.38 -3.76
N ASN A 80 -1.67 2.41 -3.56
CA ASN A 80 -2.63 2.45 -4.67
C ASN A 80 -2.56 3.74 -5.46
N ALA A 81 -2.35 4.89 -4.80
CA ALA A 81 -2.22 6.17 -5.46
C ALA A 81 -0.97 6.19 -6.36
N MET A 82 0.11 5.51 -5.95
CA MET A 82 1.32 5.36 -6.76
C MET A 82 1.15 4.38 -7.94
N LEU A 83 0.45 3.27 -7.74
CA LEU A 83 0.35 2.20 -8.75
C LEU A 83 -0.82 2.39 -9.73
N PHE A 84 -1.96 2.85 -9.23
CA PHE A 84 -3.23 2.90 -9.96
C PHE A 84 -3.84 4.30 -10.04
N GLY A 85 -3.29 5.28 -9.33
CA GLY A 85 -3.77 6.66 -9.35
C GLY A 85 -5.06 6.89 -8.57
N TYR A 86 -5.50 5.95 -7.74
CA TYR A 86 -6.65 6.11 -6.83
C TYR A 86 -6.27 5.78 -5.39
N ARG A 87 -7.01 6.35 -4.42
CA ARG A 87 -6.86 6.11 -2.99
C ARG A 87 -8.04 5.32 -2.44
N PHE A 88 -7.89 4.69 -1.27
CA PHE A 88 -9.04 4.16 -0.57
C PHE A 88 -9.89 5.31 -0.03
N GLU A 89 -11.20 5.15 -0.15
CA GLU A 89 -12.19 6.15 0.24
C GLU A 89 -13.12 5.49 1.26
N GLY A 90 -13.00 5.93 2.52
CA GLY A 90 -13.93 5.72 3.63
C GLY A 90 -14.32 4.28 3.99
N ASP A 91 -14.01 3.89 5.23
CA ASP A 91 -14.64 2.93 6.18
C ASP A 91 -15.39 1.70 5.66
N ARG A 92 -15.07 1.25 4.45
CA ARG A 92 -15.41 -0.10 4.03
C ARG A 92 -14.46 -1.03 4.76
N LYS A 93 -14.83 -1.37 6.01
CA LYS A 93 -14.45 -2.65 6.59
C LYS A 93 -14.77 -3.67 5.51
N PHE A 94 -13.75 -4.27 4.92
CA PHE A 94 -13.95 -5.37 4.00
C PHE A 94 -14.68 -6.43 4.82
N ASP A 95 -15.98 -6.54 4.60
CA ASP A 95 -16.84 -7.55 5.20
C ASP A 95 -16.27 -8.89 4.74
N THR A 96 -15.38 -9.45 5.55
CA THR A 96 -14.94 -10.82 5.43
C THR A 96 -16.06 -11.66 6.02
N LYS A 97 -17.21 -11.67 5.32
CA LYS A 97 -18.15 -12.78 5.43
C LYS A 97 -17.48 -13.98 4.79
N LYS A 98 -16.84 -14.74 5.66
CA LYS A 98 -16.46 -16.13 5.40
C LYS A 98 -17.71 -17.00 5.36
#